data_AF-A0A3S1RQ27-F1
#
_entry.id   AF-A0A3S1RQ27-F1
#
_cell.length_a   1.000
_cell.length_b   1.000
_cell.length_c   1.000
_cell.angle_alpha   90.00
_cell.angle_beta   90.00
_cell.angle_gamma   90.00
#
_symmetry.space_group_name_H-M   'P 1'
#
loop_
_entity.id
_entity.type
_entity.pdbx_description
1 polymer ?
#
loop_
_entity_poly.entity_id
_entity_poly.type
_entity_poly.pdbx_seq_one_letter_code
_entity_poly.pdbx_strand_id
1 'polypeptide(L)' 'MLARPDAYRCIECGLPYRAEGFCYHGGRLDHGAAYWSDRGILCSPQCSLAHHRKRAAEGTLRQEPAPDPFEF' A
#
# COMPACT_ATOMS: atom_id res chain seq x y z
N MET A 1 5.69 1.38 -21.55
CA MET A 1 6.04 1.25 -20.12
C MET A 1 6.42 2.65 -19.62
N LEU A 2 5.43 3.47 -19.24
CA LEU A 2 5.70 4.81 -18.71
C LEU A 2 6.35 4.65 -17.33
N ALA A 3 7.48 5.33 -17.12
CA ALA A 3 8.14 5.42 -15.83
C ALA A 3 7.10 5.81 -14.78
N ARG A 4 6.64 4.82 -13.99
CA ARG A 4 5.77 5.10 -12.84
C ARG A 4 6.61 5.98 -11.92
N PRO A 5 6.11 7.15 -11.50
CA PRO A 5 6.93 8.06 -10.76
C PRO A 5 7.47 7.34 -9.53
N ASP A 6 8.72 7.61 -9.18
CA ASP A 6 9.39 7.31 -7.92
C ASP A 6 8.65 7.92 -6.69
N ALA A 7 7.37 8.30 -6.86
CA ALA A 7 6.55 9.11 -5.98
C ALA A 7 5.64 8.27 -5.08
N TYR A 8 5.45 6.97 -5.35
CA TYR A 8 4.67 6.14 -4.44
C TYR A 8 5.44 5.95 -3.13
N ARG A 9 4.79 6.30 -2.03
CA ARG A 9 5.29 6.16 -0.66
C ARG A 9 4.23 5.47 0.18
N CYS A 10 4.68 4.76 1.21
CA CYS A 10 3.78 4.23 2.22
C CYS A 10 2.95 5.37 2.81
N ILE A 11 1.63 5.25 2.77
CA ILE A 11 0.74 6.31 3.29
C ILE A 11 0.76 6.43 4.81
N GLU A 12 1.33 5.46 5.52
CA GLU A 12 1.45 5.47 6.99
C GLU A 12 2.81 5.99 7.48
N CYS A 13 3.92 5.58 6.86
CA CYS A 13 5.26 5.92 7.34
C CYS A 13 6.13 6.70 6.34
N GLY A 14 5.65 6.93 5.12
CA GLY A 14 6.37 7.67 4.08
C GLY A 14 7.52 6.91 3.40
N LEU A 15 7.74 5.64 3.74
CA LEU A 15 8.80 4.82 3.15
C LEU A 15 8.64 4.79 1.61
N PRO A 16 9.69 5.12 0.83
CA PRO A 16 9.63 5.07 -0.63
C PRO A 16 9.30 3.67 -1.13
N TYR A 17 8.47 3.59 -2.15
CA TYR A 17 8.34 2.37 -2.94
C TYR A 17 9.71 1.96 -3.48
N ARG A 18 9.99 0.65 -3.59
CA ARG A 18 11.31 0.12 -3.99
C ARG A 18 12.42 0.21 -2.93
N ALA A 19 12.20 0.88 -1.80
CA ALA A 19 13.15 0.90 -0.70
C ALA A 19 13.27 -0.47 0.00
N GLU A 20 14.40 -0.69 0.67
CA GLU A 20 14.56 -1.84 1.55
C GLU A 20 13.47 -1.87 2.63
N GLY A 21 12.95 -3.06 2.92
CA GLY A 21 11.86 -3.27 3.86
C GLY A 21 10.44 -3.07 3.28
N PHE A 22 10.32 -2.71 2.00
CA PHE A 22 9.02 -2.68 1.32
C PHE A 22 8.62 -4.10 0.86
N CYS A 23 7.45 -4.57 1.25
CA CYS A 23 6.93 -5.89 0.91
C CYS A 23 6.22 -5.90 -0.46
N TYR A 24 6.54 -6.91 -1.28
CA TYR A 24 5.94 -7.11 -2.61
C TYR A 24 5.12 -8.38 -2.68
N HIS A 25 4.10 -8.40 -3.54
CA HIS A 25 3.27 -9.59 -3.70
C HIS A 25 4.11 -10.78 -4.21
N GLY A 26 4.12 -11.88 -3.45
CA GLY A 26 5.01 -13.02 -3.74
C GLY A 26 6.52 -12.70 -3.63
N GLY A 27 6.90 -11.63 -2.94
CA GLY A 27 8.30 -11.20 -2.79
C GLY A 27 8.93 -10.61 -4.05
N ARG A 28 8.14 -10.38 -5.11
CA ARG A 28 8.63 -9.94 -6.42
C ARG A 28 8.22 -8.50 -6.71
N LEU A 29 9.21 -7.63 -6.92
CA LEU A 29 9.03 -6.21 -7.24
C LEU A 29 8.05 -5.96 -8.40
N ASP A 30 8.10 -6.81 -9.42
CA ASP A 30 7.24 -6.71 -10.62
C ASP A 30 5.77 -6.99 -10.34
N HIS A 31 5.44 -7.66 -9.23
CA HIS A 31 4.06 -7.93 -8.83
C HIS A 31 3.44 -6.78 -8.02
N GLY A 32 4.17 -5.70 -7.76
CA GLY A 32 3.64 -4.57 -7.01
C GLY A 32 3.71 -4.73 -5.48
N ALA A 33 3.21 -3.73 -4.78
CA ALA A 33 3.12 -3.73 -3.32
C ALA A 33 2.24 -4.90 -2.83
N ALA A 34 2.67 -5.59 -1.78
CA ALA A 34 1.87 -6.65 -1.15
C ALA A 34 0.65 -6.12 -0.41
N TYR A 35 0.68 -4.86 0.02
CA TYR A 35 -0.36 -4.23 0.84
C TYR A 35 -0.75 -2.87 0.27
N TRP A 36 -2.05 -2.62 0.21
CA TRP A 36 -2.62 -1.35 -0.25
C TRP A 36 -4.01 -1.13 0.35
N SER A 37 -4.52 0.08 0.17
CA SER A 37 -5.90 0.46 0.46
C SER A 37 -6.44 1.37 -0.64
N ASP A 38 -7.69 1.80 -0.47
CA ASP A 38 -8.33 2.83 -1.29
C ASP A 38 -7.59 4.16 -1.31
N ARG A 39 -6.69 4.39 -0.35
CA ARG A 39 -5.94 5.65 -0.19
C ARG A 39 -4.50 5.57 -0.64
N GLY A 40 -4.00 4.39 -1.02
CA GLY A 40 -2.63 4.20 -1.50
C GLY A 40 -1.97 2.93 -1.00
N ILE A 41 -0.65 2.84 -1.17
CA ILE A 41 0.14 1.63 -0.86
C ILE A 41 0.72 1.65 0.56
N LEU A 42 1.01 0.46 1.06
CA LEU A 42 1.54 0.23 2.41
C LEU A 42 2.78 -0.65 2.32
N CYS A 43 3.85 -0.27 3.02
CA CYS A 43 5.12 -0.96 2.86
C CYS A 43 5.20 -2.32 3.55
N SER A 44 4.35 -2.61 4.54
CA SER A 44 4.50 -3.81 5.37
C SER A 44 3.18 -4.23 6.06
N PRO A 45 3.09 -5.46 6.58
CA PRO A 45 1.94 -5.90 7.36
C PRO A 45 1.68 -4.99 8.57
N GLN A 46 2.75 -4.47 9.20
CA GLN A 46 2.65 -3.55 10.32
C GLN A 46 1.95 -2.25 9.92
N CYS A 47 2.35 -1.63 8.81
CA CYS A 47 1.69 -0.42 8.31
C CYS A 47 0.24 -0.71 7.89
N SER A 48 -0.03 -1.87 7.31
CA SER A 48 -1.40 -2.29 6.96
C SER A 48 -2.32 -2.38 8.18
N LEU A 49 -1.87 -3.05 9.25
CA LEU A 49 -2.63 -3.16 10.49
C LEU A 49 -2.79 -1.80 11.20
N ALA A 50 -1.75 -0.96 11.18
CA ALA A 50 -1.82 0.39 11.73
C ALA A 50 -2.87 1.24 10.98
N HIS A 51 -2.83 1.22 9.64
CA HIS A 51 -3.81 1.90 8.80
C HIS A 51 -5.24 1.41 9.10
N HIS A 52 -5.46 0.10 9.15
CA HIS A 52 -6.77 -0.47 9.45
C HIS A 52 -7.30 -0.01 10.81
N ARG A 53 -6.48 -0.05 11.87
CA ARG A 53 -6.87 0.40 13.21
C ARG A 53 -7.22 1.88 13.24
N LYS A 54 -6.45 2.72 12.55
CA LYS A 54 -6.72 4.16 12.42
C LYS A 54 -8.07 4.40 11.75
N ARG A 55 -8.33 3.74 10.62
CA ARG A 55 -9.60 3.83 9.89
C ARG A 55 -10.78 3.33 10.72
N ALA A 56 -10.58 2.28 11.52
CA ALA A 56 -11.60 1.76 12.44
C ALA A 56 -11.97 2.80 13.50
N ALA A 57 -10.97 3.43 14.13
CA ALA A 57 -11.19 4.48 15.12
C ALA A 57 -11.85 5.73 14.52
N GLU A 58 -11.55 6.06 13.26
CA GLU A 58 -12.18 7.15 12.52
C GLU A 58 -13.59 6.80 12.01
N GLY A 59 -14.02 5.53 12.07
CA GLY A 59 -15.28 5.08 11.48
C GLY A 59 -15.30 5.12 9.95
N THR A 60 -14.13 5.06 9.29
CA THR A 60 -13.99 5.21 7.83
C THR A 60 -13.54 3.94 7.13
N LEU A 61 -13.68 2.77 7.76
CA LEU A 61 -13.43 1.48 7.13
C LEU A 61 -14.41 1.25 5.96
N ARG A 62 -13.87 0.82 4.82
CA ARG A 62 -14.70 0.38 3.70
C ARG A 62 -15.23 -1.03 3.97
N GLN A 63 -16.45 -1.27 3.49
CA GLN A 63 -17.09 -2.59 3.50
C GLN A 63 -16.73 -3.42 2.27
N GLU A 64 -16.22 -2.76 1.24
CA GLU A 64 -15.77 -3.39 -0.01
C GLU A 64 -14.24 -3.47 -0.04
N PRO A 65 -13.67 -4.52 -0.67
CA PRO A 65 -12.24 -4.60 -0.91
C PRO A 65 -11.70 -3.36 -1.63
N ALA A 66 -10.46 -2.99 -1.33
CA ALA A 66 -9.80 -1.95 -2.12
C ALA A 66 -9.64 -2.44 -3.57
N PRO A 67 -9.89 -1.59 -4.58
CA PRO A 67 -9.60 -1.92 -5.97
C PRO A 67 -8.11 -2.23 -6.12
N ASP A 68 -7.76 -3.03 -7.12
CA ASP A 68 -6.37 -3.29 -7.45
C ASP A 68 -5.71 -1.97 -7.87
N PRO A 69 -4.64 -1.51 -7.20
CA PRO A 69 -3.98 -0.24 -7.50
C PRO A 69 -3.17 -0.30 -8.80
N PHE A 70 -3.12 -1.46 -9.47
CA PHE A 70 -2.43 -1.70 -10.74
C PHE A 70 -3.36 -1.98 -11.92
N GLU A 71 -4.67 -2.18 -11.69
CA GLU A 71 -5.69 -2.21 -12.75
C GLU A 71 -6.18 -0.79 -13.05
N PHE A 72 -6.19 -0.40 -14.33
CA PHE A 72 -6.63 0.91 -14.84
C PHE A 72 -7.87 0.76 -15.70
#